data_AF-B0E1Q8-F1
#
_entry.id   AF-B0E1Q8-F1
#
_cell.length_a   1.000
_cell.length_b   1.000
_cell.length_c   1.000
_cell.angle_alpha   90.00
_cell.angle_beta   90.00
_cell.angle_gamma   90.00
#
_symmetry.space_group_name_H-M   'P 1'
#
loop_
_entity.id
_entity.type
_entity.pdbx_description
1 polymer ?
#
loop_
_entity_poly.entity_id
_entity_poly.type
_entity_poly.pdbx_seq_one_letter_code
_entity_poly.pdbx_strand_id
1 'polypeptide(L)'
;MWFRNKMDEGVIHPEFSEDDMLSKITMTLVITVVENCIDEWQTGKHNDVQFTATAYKHKFNAHLKQIIEFDKKTQKSDIVPRLLKHMLKMARKHAKVVDAPDAVALQLTEDDVEAAKKEWESMVFSDED
;
A
#
# COMPACT_ATOMS: atom_id res chain seq x y z
N MET A 1 3.14 10.25 10.52
CA MET A 1 2.73 8.84 10.67
C MET A 1 2.38 8.34 9.28
N TRP A 2 2.91 7.21 8.81
CA TRP A 2 2.89 6.87 7.37
C TRP A 2 1.54 6.37 6.83
N PHE A 3 0.74 5.68 7.65
CA PHE A 3 -0.56 5.09 7.24
C PHE A 3 -1.65 5.30 8.30
N ARG A 4 -1.84 6.54 8.79
CA ARG A 4 -2.89 6.86 9.77
C ARG A 4 -4.19 7.31 9.10
N ASN A 5 -4.11 8.00 7.98
CA ASN A 5 -5.25 8.48 7.21
C ASN A 5 -4.93 8.51 5.70
N LYS A 6 -5.97 8.73 4.88
CA LYS A 6 -5.91 8.73 3.42
C LYS A 6 -4.95 9.76 2.78
N MET A 7 -4.54 10.79 3.53
CA MET A 7 -3.64 11.84 3.05
C MET A 7 -2.21 11.67 3.55
N ASP A 8 -1.92 10.62 4.31
CA ASP A 8 -0.56 10.40 4.80
C ASP A 8 0.36 9.87 3.71
N GLU A 9 1.64 10.15 3.90
CA GLU A 9 2.75 9.87 2.98
C GLU A 9 2.71 8.45 2.39
N GLY A 10 2.46 7.43 3.23
CA GLY A 10 2.45 6.03 2.80
C GLY A 10 1.27 5.66 1.90
N VAL A 11 0.19 6.45 1.92
CA VAL A 11 -0.97 6.27 1.05
C VAL A 11 -0.79 7.01 -0.27
N ILE A 12 -0.26 8.23 -0.22
CA ILE A 12 -0.19 9.13 -1.38
C ILE A 12 1.07 8.96 -2.23
N HIS A 13 2.19 8.52 -1.64
CA HIS A 13 3.46 8.41 -2.36
C HIS A 13 3.71 6.98 -2.85
N PRO A 14 3.88 6.77 -4.17
CA PRO A 14 4.13 5.46 -4.77
C PRO A 14 5.41 4.76 -4.28
N GLU A 15 6.39 5.49 -3.78
CA GLU A 15 7.63 4.92 -3.23
C GLU A 15 7.40 3.99 -2.01
N PHE A 16 6.27 4.14 -1.32
CA PHE A 16 5.85 3.24 -0.24
C PHE A 16 5.06 2.03 -0.75
N SER A 17 4.53 2.10 -1.98
CA SER A 17 3.79 1.00 -2.61
C SER A 17 4.05 0.90 -4.12
N GLU A 18 4.80 -0.13 -4.53
CA GLU A 18 5.09 -0.43 -5.93
C GLU A 18 4.25 -1.65 -6.35
N ASP A 19 3.67 -1.61 -7.56
CA ASP A 19 2.87 -2.71 -8.14
C ASP A 19 1.77 -3.28 -7.23
N ASP A 20 1.05 -2.39 -6.53
CA ASP A 20 0.00 -2.75 -5.54
C ASP A 20 0.53 -3.65 -4.39
N MET A 21 1.81 -3.50 -4.07
CA MET A 21 2.48 -4.15 -2.95
C MET A 21 3.24 -3.14 -2.12
N LEU A 22 3.36 -3.38 -0.83
CA LEU A 22 4.24 -2.56 0.01
C LEU A 22 5.69 -2.68 -0.47
N SER A 23 6.47 -1.59 -0.46
CA SER A 23 7.88 -1.70 -0.86
C SER A 23 8.68 -2.52 0.16
N LYS A 24 9.66 -3.30 -0.33
CA LYS A 24 10.59 -4.06 0.54
C LYS A 24 11.34 -3.15 1.52
N ILE A 25 11.60 -1.92 1.11
CA ILE A 25 12.20 -0.86 1.94
C ILE A 25 11.30 -0.58 3.14
N THR A 26 10.00 -0.37 2.91
CA THR A 26 9.04 -0.10 3.98
C THR A 26 8.90 -1.28 4.93
N MET A 27 8.85 -2.52 4.42
CA MET A 27 8.85 -3.72 5.27
C MET A 27 10.12 -3.79 6.13
N THR A 28 11.28 -3.48 5.54
CA THR A 28 12.56 -3.47 6.27
C THR A 28 12.55 -2.41 7.38
N LEU A 29 11.99 -1.22 7.12
CA LEU A 29 11.86 -0.17 8.14
C LEU A 29 11.03 -0.67 9.32
N VAL A 30 9.88 -1.32 9.06
CA VAL A 30 9.02 -1.89 10.11
C VAL A 30 9.79 -2.92 10.94
N ILE A 31 10.51 -3.86 10.31
CA ILE A 31 11.31 -4.86 11.04
C ILE A 31 12.40 -4.20 11.87
N THR A 32 13.04 -3.16 11.35
CA THR A 32 14.10 -2.44 12.07
C THR A 32 13.55 -1.67 13.28
N VAL A 33 12.34 -1.11 13.17
CA VAL A 33 11.64 -0.52 14.31
C VAL A 33 11.27 -1.58 15.35
N VAL A 34 10.80 -2.77 14.93
CA VAL A 34 10.54 -3.88 15.84
C VAL A 34 11.81 -4.29 16.58
N GLU A 35 12.95 -4.37 15.90
CA GLU A 35 14.24 -4.64 16.54
C GLU A 35 14.61 -3.55 17.55
N ASN A 36 14.38 -2.27 17.22
CA ASN A 36 14.58 -1.18 18.17
C ASN A 36 13.71 -1.32 19.43
N CYS A 37 12.42 -1.64 19.27
CA CYS A 37 11.54 -1.92 20.41
C CYS A 37 12.01 -3.13 21.22
N ILE A 38 12.65 -4.13 20.60
CA ILE A 38 13.24 -5.26 21.33
C ILE A 38 14.48 -4.80 22.11
N ASP A 39 15.32 -3.97 21.51
CA ASP A 39 16.53 -3.42 22.13
C ASP A 39 16.20 -2.57 23.38
N GLU A 40 15.06 -1.87 23.40
CA GLU A 40 14.56 -1.14 24.58
C GLU A 40 14.42 -2.03 25.82
N TRP A 41 14.17 -3.33 25.62
CA TRP A 41 13.95 -4.30 26.70
C TRP A 41 15.11 -5.27 26.90
N GLN A 42 16.22 -5.11 26.19
CA GLN A 42 17.33 -6.07 26.16
C GLN A 42 17.91 -6.38 27.56
N THR A 43 17.88 -5.40 28.47
CA THR A 43 18.43 -5.55 29.84
C THR A 43 17.43 -6.11 30.86
N GLY A 44 16.21 -6.47 30.42
CA GLY A 44 15.10 -6.84 31.30
C GLY A 44 14.43 -5.65 31.99
N LYS A 45 14.89 -4.42 31.72
CA LYS A 45 14.24 -3.16 32.10
C LYS A 45 14.06 -2.31 30.83
N HIS A 46 12.96 -1.57 30.79
CA HIS A 46 12.69 -0.62 29.71
C HIS A 46 13.69 0.53 29.75
N ASN A 47 14.45 0.67 28.67
CA ASN A 47 15.31 1.81 28.40
C ASN A 47 14.82 2.47 27.11
N ASP A 48 14.67 3.80 27.12
CA ASP A 48 14.30 4.57 25.92
C ASP A 48 15.48 4.60 24.95
N VAL A 49 15.44 3.73 23.93
CA VAL A 49 16.47 3.61 22.90
C VAL A 49 16.00 4.36 21.66
N GLN A 50 16.66 5.47 21.37
CA GLN A 50 16.28 6.33 20.25
C GLN A 50 16.44 5.64 18.89
N PHE A 51 15.35 5.60 18.11
CA PHE A 51 15.35 5.11 16.73
C PHE A 51 16.00 6.15 15.80
N THR A 52 17.30 6.04 15.58
CA THR A 52 18.07 6.95 14.72
C THR A 52 18.76 6.23 13.57
N ALA A 53 18.95 6.93 12.45
CA ALA A 53 19.68 6.40 11.31
C ALA A 53 21.11 6.00 11.68
N THR A 54 21.80 6.79 12.50
CA THR A 54 23.17 6.49 12.95
C THR A 54 23.23 5.15 13.69
N ALA A 55 22.27 4.87 14.56
CA ALA A 55 22.23 3.63 15.34
C ALA A 55 21.76 2.43 14.49
N TYR A 56 20.71 2.58 13.67
CA TYR A 56 20.03 1.44 13.05
C TYR A 56 20.31 1.22 11.56
N LYS A 57 21.05 2.12 10.87
CA LYS A 57 21.34 1.96 9.43
C LYS A 57 22.02 0.63 9.10
N HIS A 58 22.92 0.15 9.95
CA HIS A 58 23.62 -1.12 9.72
C HIS A 58 22.65 -2.32 9.83
N LYS A 59 21.78 -2.34 10.85
CA LYS A 59 20.71 -3.32 11.05
C LYS A 59 19.72 -3.31 9.89
N PHE A 60 19.25 -2.11 9.51
CA PHE A 60 18.39 -1.91 8.36
C PHE A 60 18.99 -2.52 7.08
N ASN A 61 20.24 -2.20 6.76
CA ASN A 61 20.90 -2.72 5.56
C ASN A 61 21.05 -4.25 5.60
N ALA A 62 21.35 -4.81 6.78
CA ALA A 62 21.44 -6.26 6.97
C ALA A 62 20.08 -6.94 6.74
N HIS A 63 19.01 -6.40 7.32
CA HIS A 63 17.65 -6.88 7.13
C HIS A 63 17.20 -6.78 5.67
N LEU A 64 17.47 -5.66 4.99
CA LEU A 64 17.13 -5.49 3.58
C LEU A 64 17.79 -6.58 2.72
N LYS A 65 19.08 -6.83 2.96
CA LYS A 65 19.82 -7.88 2.26
C LYS A 65 19.20 -9.26 2.51
N GLN A 66 18.85 -9.56 3.76
CA GLN A 66 18.21 -10.82 4.13
C GLN A 66 16.83 -11.00 3.48
N ILE A 67 16.01 -9.94 3.44
CA ILE A 67 14.70 -9.95 2.77
C ILE A 67 14.86 -10.23 1.27
N ILE A 68 15.79 -9.56 0.60
CA ILE A 68 16.04 -9.75 -0.83
C ILE A 68 16.50 -11.18 -1.11
N GLU A 69 17.40 -11.72 -0.28
CA GLU A 69 17.86 -13.09 -0.42
C GLU A 69 16.76 -14.12 -0.12
N PHE A 70 15.93 -13.86 0.89
CA PHE A 70 14.79 -14.69 1.24
C PHE A 70 13.73 -14.71 0.13
N ASP A 71 13.40 -13.55 -0.44
CA ASP A 71 12.51 -13.43 -1.60
C ASP A 71 13.04 -14.27 -2.77
N LYS A 72 14.34 -14.13 -3.09
CA LYS A 72 14.98 -14.93 -4.14
C LYS A 72 14.91 -16.44 -3.87
N LYS A 73 15.13 -16.88 -2.64
CA LYS A 73 15.06 -18.30 -2.26
C LYS A 73 13.63 -18.86 -2.29
N THR A 74 12.64 -18.00 -2.04
CA THR A 74 11.22 -18.37 -1.93
C THR A 74 10.40 -17.94 -3.13
N GLN A 75 11.04 -17.52 -4.22
CA GLN A 75 10.41 -17.00 -5.42
C GLN A 75 9.35 -17.97 -5.99
N LYS A 76 9.59 -19.28 -5.94
CA LYS A 76 8.63 -20.29 -6.43
C LYS A 76 7.31 -20.33 -5.64
N SER A 77 7.31 -19.79 -4.43
CA SER A 77 6.18 -19.81 -3.50
C SER A 77 5.56 -18.42 -3.29
N ASP A 78 6.13 -17.37 -3.91
CA ASP A 78 5.70 -15.97 -3.81
C ASP A 78 5.46 -15.49 -2.37
N ILE A 79 6.25 -15.96 -1.40
CA ILE A 79 6.00 -15.69 0.03
C ILE A 79 6.11 -14.19 0.31
N VAL A 80 7.21 -13.56 -0.10
CA VAL A 80 7.44 -12.12 0.16
C VAL A 80 6.43 -11.24 -0.60
N PRO A 81 6.17 -11.43 -1.91
CA PRO A 81 5.12 -10.69 -2.62
C PRO A 81 3.74 -10.78 -1.94
N ARG A 82 3.32 -11.98 -1.52
CA ARG A 82 2.04 -12.18 -0.83
C ARG A 82 1.97 -11.44 0.50
N LEU A 83 3.04 -11.46 1.28
CA LEU A 83 3.15 -10.72 2.54
C LEU A 83 3.06 -9.21 2.31
N LEU A 84 3.83 -8.67 1.37
CA LEU A 84 3.84 -7.24 1.05
C LEU A 84 2.48 -6.75 0.56
N LYS A 85 1.79 -7.53 -0.28
CA LYS A 85 0.42 -7.23 -0.72
C LYS A 85 -0.57 -7.22 0.44
N HIS A 86 -0.48 -8.23 1.32
CA HIS A 86 -1.35 -8.31 2.49
C HIS A 86 -1.12 -7.13 3.45
N MET A 87 0.14 -6.78 3.72
CA MET A 87 0.50 -5.64 4.56
C MET A 87 -0.03 -4.33 4.00
N LEU A 88 0.13 -4.08 2.69
CA LEU A 88 -0.41 -2.87 2.06
C LEU A 88 -1.94 -2.79 2.19
N LYS A 89 -2.64 -3.90 1.93
CA LYS A 89 -4.10 -3.97 2.11
C LYS A 89 -4.52 -3.63 3.54
N MET A 90 -3.83 -4.19 4.54
CA MET A 90 -4.14 -3.90 5.95
C MET A 90 -3.82 -2.45 6.32
N ALA A 91 -2.74 -1.87 5.79
CA ALA A 91 -2.35 -0.49 6.04
C ALA A 91 -3.36 0.50 5.44
N ARG A 92 -3.75 0.32 4.18
CA ARG A 92 -4.79 1.13 3.51
C ARG A 92 -6.14 1.05 4.22
N LYS A 93 -6.55 -0.16 4.63
CA LYS A 93 -7.76 -0.38 5.43
C LYS A 93 -7.73 0.41 6.75
N HIS A 94 -6.62 0.38 7.48
CA HIS A 94 -6.45 1.14 8.72
C HIS A 94 -6.48 2.66 8.49
N ALA A 95 -5.90 3.12 7.38
CA ALA A 95 -5.94 4.50 6.96
C ALA A 95 -7.34 4.97 6.46
N LYS A 96 -8.35 4.08 6.49
CA LYS A 96 -9.70 4.31 5.96
C LYS A 96 -9.69 4.77 4.50
N VAL A 97 -8.70 4.29 3.74
CA VAL A 97 -8.71 4.42 2.30
C VAL A 97 -9.89 3.59 1.82
N VAL A 98 -10.85 4.25 1.18
CA VAL A 98 -11.90 3.54 0.47
C VAL A 98 -11.16 2.91 -0.71
N ASP A 99 -10.93 1.60 -0.64
CA ASP A 99 -10.59 0.85 -1.85
C ASP A 99 -11.69 1.24 -2.84
N ALA A 100 -11.32 1.90 -3.94
CA ALA A 100 -12.27 2.11 -5.02
C ALA A 100 -12.92 0.74 -5.22
N PRO A 101 -14.27 0.63 -5.13
CA PRO A 101 -14.92 -0.66 -5.35
C PRO A 101 -14.26 -1.21 -6.59
N ASP A 102 -13.70 -2.45 -6.51
CA ASP A 102 -13.07 -3.16 -7.63
C ASP A 102 -13.79 -2.63 -8.84
N ALA A 103 -13.13 -1.80 -9.67
CA ALA A 103 -13.85 -1.03 -10.66
C ALA A 103 -14.60 -2.09 -11.45
N VAL A 104 -15.89 -2.26 -11.12
CA VAL A 104 -16.82 -3.04 -11.89
C VAL A 104 -16.76 -2.16 -13.09
N ALA A 105 -15.96 -2.59 -14.08
CA ALA A 105 -15.92 -1.94 -15.36
C ALA A 105 -17.39 -1.69 -15.62
N LEU A 106 -17.79 -0.42 -15.62
CA LEU A 106 -19.17 -0.04 -15.83
C LEU A 106 -19.39 -0.50 -17.26
N GLN A 107 -19.81 -1.76 -17.39
CA GLN A 107 -20.06 -2.38 -18.66
C GLN A 107 -21.33 -1.69 -19.06
N LEU A 108 -21.18 -0.72 -19.97
CA LEU A 108 -22.31 -0.14 -20.69
C LEU A 108 -23.16 -1.30 -21.15
N THR A 109 -24.30 -1.47 -20.50
CA THR A 109 -25.25 -2.51 -20.84
C THR A 109 -25.97 -2.09 -22.13
N GLU A 110 -26.56 -3.06 -22.83
CA GLU A 110 -27.41 -2.73 -23.98
C GLU A 110 -28.55 -1.78 -23.58
N ASP A 111 -29.07 -1.91 -22.35
CA ASP A 111 -30.09 -1.02 -21.79
C ASP A 111 -29.58 0.43 -21.65
N ASP A 112 -28.34 0.63 -21.20
CA ASP A 112 -27.73 1.97 -21.09
C ASP A 112 -27.58 2.64 -22.47
N VAL A 113 -27.23 1.85 -23.49
CA VAL A 113 -27.08 2.32 -24.87
C VAL A 113 -28.44 2.63 -25.49
N GLU A 114 -29.46 1.82 -25.23
CA GLU A 114 -30.82 2.04 -25.74
C GLU A 114 -31.48 3.27 -25.09
N ALA A 115 -31.29 3.45 -23.78
CA ALA A 115 -31.74 4.64 -23.06
C ALA A 115 -31.10 5.91 -23.63
N ALA A 116 -29.78 5.91 -23.85
CA ALA A 116 -29.06 7.03 -24.43
C ALA A 116 -29.52 7.36 -25.86
N LYS A 117 -29.81 6.35 -26.69
CA LYS A 117 -30.37 6.55 -28.04
C LYS A 117 -31.74 7.21 -27.99
N LYS A 118 -32.63 6.72 -27.13
CA LYS A 118 -33.98 7.27 -26.99
C LYS A 118 -33.94 8.72 -26.49
N GLU A 119 -33.05 9.02 -25.56
CA GLU A 119 -32.86 10.37 -25.03
C GLU A 119 -32.35 11.31 -26.15
N TRP A 120 -31.36 10.88 -26.93
CA TRP A 120 -30.84 11.61 -28.08
C TRP A 120 -31.90 11.86 -29.16
N GLU A 121 -32.69 10.84 -29.51
CA GLU A 121 -33.77 10.96 -30.49
C GLU A 121 -34.92 11.86 -30.01
N SER A 122 -35.09 12.01 -28.69
CA SER A 122 -36.06 12.92 -28.09
C SER A 122 -35.59 14.37 -28.02
N MET A 123 -34.29 14.64 -28.26
CA MET A 123 -33.76 15.99 -28.31
C MET A 123 -34.19 16.66 -29.61
N VAL A 124 -35.25 17.47 -29.54
CA VAL A 124 -35.60 18.42 -30.59
C VAL A 124 -34.70 19.64 -30.42
N PHE A 125 -33.68 19.76 -31.28
CA PHE A 125 -32.95 21.02 -31.41
C PHE A 125 -33.86 21.98 -32.19
N SER A 126 -34.41 23.00 -31.51
CA SER A 126 -35.13 24.08 -32.18
C SER A 126 -34.12 25.04 -32.80
N ASP A 127 -33.98 25.01 -34.12
CA ASP A 127 -33.25 26.04 -34.88
C ASP A 127 -34.16 27.27 -35.10
N GLU A 128 -34.68 27.86 -34.03
CA GLU A 128 -35.39 29.15 -34.07
C GLU A 128 -34.65 30.18 -33.21
N ASP A 129 -33.76 30.94 -33.88
CA ASP A 129 -33.35 32.31 -33.51
C ASP A 129 -34.35 33.33 -34.09
#